data_AF-A0A7S1NJN1-F1
#
_entry.id   AF-A0A7S1NJN1-F1
#
_cell.length_a   1.000
_cell.length_b   1.000
_cell.length_c   1.000
_cell.angle_alpha   90.00
_cell.angle_beta   90.00
_cell.angle_gamma   90.00
#
_symmetry.space_group_name_H-M   'P 1'
#
loop_
_entity.id
_entity.type
_entity.pdbx_description
1 polymer ?
#
loop_
_entity_poly.entity_id
_entity_poly.type
_entity_poly.pdbx_seq_one_letter_code
_entity_poly.pdbx_strand_id
1 'polypeptide(L)'
;FFSATMDQEKRQDPQVTSWASPNEHLMYFEYSSWLVLNLQKRWLGWTGFKKSLLTATGSTWWSPQYTLLTFFQLRNNSNKLCENYNWAPKGDDFNVTISTPAEPFGRDLKAHIAKEAAPAHH
;
A
#
# COMPACT_ATOMS: atom_id res chain seq x y z
N PHE A 1 -21.36 19.86 76.40
CA PHE A 1 -21.88 18.51 76.07
C PHE A 1 -22.15 18.47 74.58
N PHE A 2 -21.52 17.52 73.88
CA PHE A 2 -21.60 17.24 72.42
C PHE A 2 -21.07 18.36 71.50
N SER A 3 -20.32 18.11 70.44
CA SER A 3 -19.76 16.88 69.86
C SER A 3 -18.73 17.32 68.82
N ALA A 4 -17.75 16.45 68.55
CA ALA A 4 -17.06 16.37 67.25
C ALA A 4 -18.07 16.57 66.11
N THR A 5 -17.75 17.30 65.05
CA THR A 5 -16.78 16.86 64.04
C THR A 5 -16.24 18.05 63.25
N MET A 6 -14.91 18.11 63.09
CA MET A 6 -14.32 18.76 61.93
C MET A 6 -14.77 17.94 60.71
N ASP A 7 -15.83 18.38 60.06
CA ASP A 7 -16.11 17.97 58.68
C ASP A 7 -15.06 18.63 57.79
N GLN A 8 -13.86 18.05 57.78
CA GLN A 8 -13.03 18.09 56.59
C GLN A 8 -13.80 17.35 55.51
N GLU A 9 -14.67 18.10 54.84
CA GLU A 9 -15.18 17.77 53.53
C GLU A 9 -13.95 17.55 52.65
N LYS A 10 -13.52 16.29 52.60
CA LYS A 10 -12.49 15.78 51.74
C LYS A 10 -13.05 15.97 50.34
N ARG A 11 -12.88 17.18 49.79
CA ARG A 11 -12.99 17.44 48.36
C ARG A 11 -11.97 16.53 47.75
N GLN A 12 -12.48 15.37 47.35
CA GLN A 12 -11.84 14.47 46.45
C GLN A 12 -11.80 15.29 45.17
N ASP A 13 -10.71 16.05 45.00
CA ASP A 13 -10.33 16.57 43.70
C ASP A 13 -10.51 15.37 42.76
N PRO A 14 -11.29 15.49 41.66
CA PRO A 14 -11.22 14.48 40.64
C PRO A 14 -9.77 14.49 40.21
N GLN A 15 -9.00 13.50 40.68
CA GLN A 15 -7.69 13.21 40.14
C GLN A 15 -7.94 13.13 38.64
N VAL A 16 -7.43 14.12 37.92
CA VAL A 16 -7.34 14.10 36.48
C VAL A 16 -6.36 12.99 36.18
N THR A 17 -6.90 11.78 36.16
CA THR A 17 -6.27 10.58 35.71
C THR A 17 -6.28 10.65 34.19
N SER A 18 -5.46 11.55 33.66
CA SER A 18 -4.94 11.48 32.30
C SER A 18 -4.05 10.23 32.21
N TRP A 19 -4.65 9.05 32.35
CA TRP A 19 -4.07 7.85 31.77
C TRP A 19 -4.48 7.92 30.32
N ALA A 20 -3.54 8.36 29.48
CA ALA A 20 -3.55 7.87 28.12
C ALA A 20 -3.84 6.37 28.19
N SER A 21 -4.80 5.89 27.39
CA SER A 21 -5.18 4.46 27.40
C SER A 21 -3.91 3.60 27.33
N PRO A 22 -3.84 2.42 27.97
CA PRO A 22 -2.67 1.54 27.81
C PRO A 22 -2.29 1.33 26.34
N ASN A 23 -3.26 1.40 25.43
CA ASN A 23 -3.02 1.38 23.99
C ASN A 23 -2.35 2.65 23.46
N GLU A 24 -2.70 3.84 23.94
CA GLU A 24 -2.10 5.12 23.52
C GLU A 24 -0.62 5.23 23.92
N HIS A 25 -0.20 4.62 25.03
CA HIS A 25 1.22 4.52 25.39
C HIS A 25 2.02 3.60 24.44
N LEU A 26 1.33 2.67 23.76
CA LEU A 26 1.92 1.77 22.77
C LEU A 26 1.86 2.33 21.35
N MET A 27 1.18 3.46 21.14
CA MET A 27 1.03 4.07 19.83
C MET A 27 2.16 5.07 19.58
N TYR A 28 2.87 4.85 18.47
CA TYR A 28 3.83 5.83 17.98
C TYR A 28 3.11 6.85 17.09
N PHE A 29 2.86 8.04 17.62
CA PHE A 29 2.20 9.15 16.91
C PHE A 29 3.09 10.36 16.66
N GLU A 30 4.41 10.22 16.83
CA GLU A 30 5.38 11.31 16.62
C GLU A 30 5.79 11.49 15.14
N TYR A 31 4.95 11.09 14.19
CA TYR A 31 5.23 11.27 12.76
C TYR A 31 5.18 12.76 12.38
N SER A 32 6.22 13.26 11.71
CA SER A 32 6.28 14.67 11.31
C SER A 32 5.51 14.97 10.01
N SER A 33 5.63 14.11 9.01
CA SER A 33 4.97 14.31 7.70
C SER A 33 5.03 13.05 6.84
N TRP A 34 4.25 13.06 5.75
CA TRP A 34 4.28 12.04 4.71
C TRP A 34 5.20 12.51 3.58
N LEU A 35 6.32 11.82 3.35
CA LEU A 35 7.22 12.13 2.25
C LEU A 35 6.69 11.53 0.94
N VAL A 36 6.14 12.39 0.08
CA VAL A 36 5.67 11.98 -1.25
C VAL A 36 6.82 12.07 -2.26
N LEU A 37 7.31 10.91 -2.70
CA LEU A 37 8.41 10.81 -3.66
C LEU A 37 7.93 10.26 -4.99
N ASN A 38 8.12 11.03 -6.07
CA ASN A 38 7.96 10.52 -7.42
C ASN A 38 9.22 9.74 -7.84
N LEU A 39 9.22 8.43 -7.56
CA LEU A 39 10.35 7.55 -7.85
C LEU A 39 10.66 7.44 -9.35
N GLN A 40 9.64 7.50 -10.22
CA GLN A 40 9.85 7.49 -11.67
C GLN A 40 10.64 8.72 -12.14
N LYS A 41 10.27 9.92 -11.70
CA LYS A 41 10.98 11.16 -12.01
C LYS A 41 12.41 11.13 -11.48
N ARG A 42 12.61 10.59 -10.28
CA ARG A 42 13.95 10.42 -9.69
C ARG A 42 14.81 9.44 -10.48
N TRP A 43 14.24 8.32 -10.93
CA TRP A 43 14.93 7.35 -11.77
C TRP A 43 15.30 7.93 -13.13
N LEU A 44 14.39 8.68 -13.77
CA LEU A 44 14.69 9.40 -15.02
C LEU A 44 15.83 10.41 -14.82
N GLY A 45 15.80 11.18 -13.74
CA GLY A 45 16.89 12.09 -13.37
C GLY A 45 18.23 11.36 -13.18
N TRP A 46 18.22 10.23 -12.48
CA TRP A 46 19.41 9.39 -12.28
C TRP A 46 19.98 8.83 -13.59
N THR A 47 19.12 8.31 -14.47
CA THR A 47 19.57 7.82 -15.78
C THR A 47 20.13 8.93 -16.67
N GLY A 48 19.55 10.14 -16.62
CA GLY A 48 20.10 11.33 -17.27
C GLY A 48 21.48 11.71 -16.72
N PHE A 49 21.64 11.70 -15.40
CA PHE A 49 22.93 11.93 -14.75
C PHE A 49 24.00 10.92 -15.20
N LYS A 50 23.70 9.62 -15.19
CA LYS A 50 24.65 8.58 -15.64
C LYS A 50 25.11 8.79 -17.08
N LYS A 51 24.19 9.14 -17.98
CA LYS A 51 24.53 9.46 -19.38
C LYS A 51 25.48 10.65 -19.44
N SER A 52 25.13 11.75 -18.76
CA SER A 52 25.99 12.95 -18.72
C SER A 52 27.38 12.65 -18.17
N LEU A 53 27.48 11.84 -17.12
CA LEU A 53 28.76 11.46 -16.51
C LEU A 53 29.63 10.63 -17.46
N LEU A 54 29.04 9.64 -18.14
CA LEU A 54 29.76 8.79 -19.09
C LEU A 54 30.22 9.57 -20.32
N THR A 55 29.38 10.49 -20.82
CA THR A 55 29.74 11.36 -21.94
C THR A 55 30.83 12.36 -21.55
N ALA A 56 30.73 13.00 -20.37
CA ALA A 56 31.71 13.98 -19.91
C ALA A 56 33.09 13.37 -19.64
N THR A 57 33.13 12.12 -19.13
CA THR A 57 34.39 11.41 -18.86
C THR A 57 34.98 10.70 -20.07
N GLY A 58 34.26 10.63 -21.20
CA GLY A 58 34.70 9.88 -22.38
C GLY A 58 34.87 8.39 -22.11
N SER A 59 34.12 7.83 -21.16
CA SER A 59 34.27 6.45 -20.72
C SER A 59 33.99 5.45 -21.86
N THR A 60 34.96 4.59 -22.16
CA THR A 60 34.80 3.50 -23.12
C THR A 60 33.92 2.38 -22.58
N TRP A 61 33.36 1.56 -23.47
CA TRP A 61 32.39 0.52 -23.10
C TRP A 61 32.97 -0.60 -22.22
N TRP A 62 34.27 -0.86 -22.30
CA TRP A 62 34.97 -1.83 -21.43
C TRP A 62 35.38 -1.24 -20.08
N SER A 63 35.15 0.05 -19.83
CA SER A 63 35.52 0.66 -18.57
C SER A 63 34.64 0.11 -17.44
N PRO A 64 35.18 -0.02 -16.21
CA PRO A 64 34.39 -0.43 -15.06
C PRO A 64 33.28 0.58 -14.76
N GLN A 65 33.50 1.88 -15.03
CA GLN A 65 32.48 2.92 -14.86
C GLN A 65 31.31 2.72 -15.82
N TYR A 66 31.58 2.47 -17.10
CA TYR A 66 30.54 2.22 -18.10
C TYR A 66 29.76 0.95 -17.76
N THR A 67 30.46 -0.12 -17.39
CA THR A 67 29.85 -1.41 -17.04
C THR A 67 28.91 -1.27 -15.84
N LEU A 68 29.36 -0.70 -14.73
CA LEU A 68 28.54 -0.56 -13.51
C LEU A 68 27.30 0.32 -13.75
N LEU A 69 27.42 1.38 -14.54
CA LEU A 69 26.35 2.34 -14.77
C LEU A 69 25.32 1.88 -15.82
N THR A 70 25.69 0.99 -16.73
CA THR A 70 24.83 0.55 -17.84
C THR A 70 24.36 -0.90 -17.74
N PHE A 71 25.24 -1.84 -17.38
CA PHE A 71 25.00 -3.28 -17.53
C PHE A 71 23.79 -3.76 -16.74
N PHE A 72 23.71 -3.44 -15.44
CA PHE A 72 22.60 -3.90 -14.60
C PHE A 72 21.25 -3.32 -15.03
N GLN A 73 21.24 -2.07 -15.47
CA GLN A 73 20.02 -1.44 -15.97
C GLN A 73 19.54 -2.12 -17.26
N LEU A 74 20.46 -2.35 -18.22
CA LEU A 74 20.13 -3.00 -19.48
C LEU A 74 19.71 -4.45 -19.25
N ARG A 75 20.43 -5.20 -18.43
CA ARG A 75 20.11 -6.59 -18.08
C ARG A 75 18.71 -6.70 -17.46
N ASN A 76 18.38 -5.85 -16.50
CA ASN A 76 17.07 -5.89 -15.85
C ASN A 76 15.94 -5.54 -16.84
N ASN A 77 16.16 -4.54 -17.70
CA ASN A 77 15.19 -4.20 -18.74
C ASN A 77 14.99 -5.35 -19.74
N SER A 78 16.08 -5.96 -20.22
CA SER A 78 16.00 -7.10 -21.14
C SER A 78 15.28 -8.27 -20.51
N ASN A 79 15.59 -8.61 -19.25
CA ASN A 79 14.88 -9.67 -18.53
C ASN A 79 13.38 -9.37 -18.48
N LYS A 80 12.98 -8.15 -18.10
CA LYS A 80 11.58 -7.76 -17.99
C LYS A 80 10.84 -7.71 -19.33
N LEU A 81 11.51 -7.32 -20.42
CA LEU A 81 10.92 -7.31 -21.76
C LEU A 81 10.81 -8.72 -22.37
N CYS A 82 11.69 -9.63 -21.96
CA CYS A 82 11.68 -11.02 -22.42
C CYS A 82 10.88 -11.96 -21.52
N GLU A 83 10.33 -11.47 -20.39
CA GLU A 83 9.44 -12.25 -19.54
C GLU A 83 8.19 -12.63 -20.34
N ASN A 84 7.93 -13.94 -20.43
CA ASN A 84 6.76 -14.49 -21.10
C ASN A 84 6.06 -15.47 -20.16
N TYR A 85 5.31 -14.90 -19.21
CA TYR A 85 4.56 -15.69 -18.25
C TYR A 85 3.22 -16.13 -18.84
N ASN A 86 2.89 -17.42 -18.73
CA ASN A 86 1.58 -17.95 -19.14
C ASN A 86 0.46 -17.49 -18.19
N TRP A 87 0.80 -17.21 -16.93
CA TRP A 87 -0.08 -16.63 -15.92
C TRP A 87 0.68 -15.59 -15.12
N ALA A 88 0.01 -14.50 -14.77
CA ALA A 88 0.51 -13.54 -13.81
C ALA A 88 0.68 -14.19 -12.42
N PRO A 89 1.37 -13.51 -11.49
CA PRO A 89 1.55 -14.01 -10.13
C PRO A 89 0.22 -14.39 -9.44
N LYS A 90 0.31 -15.33 -8.49
CA LYS A 90 -0.82 -15.75 -7.66
C LYS A 90 -1.43 -14.53 -6.97
N GLY A 91 -2.76 -14.41 -7.03
CA GLY A 91 -3.51 -13.28 -6.46
C GLY A 91 -3.87 -12.19 -7.47
N ASP A 92 -3.25 -12.18 -8.65
CA ASP A 92 -3.65 -11.32 -9.77
C ASP A 92 -4.55 -12.09 -10.74
N ASP A 93 -4.03 -13.14 -11.38
CA ASP A 93 -4.75 -13.91 -12.42
C ASP A 93 -5.61 -15.05 -11.85
N PHE A 94 -5.13 -15.71 -10.79
CA PHE A 94 -5.77 -16.89 -10.21
C PHE A 94 -5.66 -16.89 -8.70
N ASN A 95 -6.45 -17.76 -8.06
CA ASN A 95 -6.60 -17.81 -6.61
C ASN A 95 -7.17 -16.49 -6.04
N VAL A 96 -8.04 -15.85 -6.82
CA VAL A 96 -8.83 -14.69 -6.42
C VAL A 96 -10.16 -15.19 -5.84
N THR A 97 -10.63 -14.56 -4.76
CA THR A 97 -11.94 -14.86 -4.19
C THR A 97 -13.02 -14.35 -5.14
N ILE A 98 -13.75 -15.28 -5.76
CA ILE A 98 -14.91 -15.00 -6.61
C ILE A 98 -16.18 -15.55 -5.96
N SER A 99 -17.29 -14.81 -6.09
CA SER A 99 -18.60 -15.34 -5.71
C SER A 99 -18.98 -16.49 -6.64
N THR A 100 -19.65 -17.51 -6.09
CA THR A 100 -20.15 -18.63 -6.89
C THR A 100 -21.07 -18.10 -8.00
N PRO A 101 -20.83 -18.45 -9.28
CA PRO A 101 -21.72 -18.04 -10.36
C PRO A 101 -23.10 -18.70 -10.20
N ALA A 102 -24.13 -18.03 -10.71
CA ALA A 102 -25.48 -18.56 -10.74
C ALA A 102 -25.52 -19.87 -11.52
N GLU A 103 -26.15 -20.89 -10.96
CA GLU A 103 -26.26 -22.19 -11.63
C GLU A 103 -27.30 -22.12 -12.77
N PRO A 104 -27.07 -22.80 -13.91
CA PRO A 104 -27.98 -22.77 -15.06
C PRO A 104 -29.25 -23.62 -14.84
N PHE A 105 -29.59 -23.95 -13.60
CA PHE A 105 -30.72 -24.77 -13.22
C PHE A 105 -31.26 -24.37 -11.84
N GLY A 106 -32.32 -25.03 -11.40
CA GLY A 106 -32.86 -24.87 -10.05
C GLY A 106 -33.39 -23.46 -9.78
N ARG A 107 -33.05 -22.92 -8.60
CA ARG A 107 -33.54 -21.61 -8.15
C ARG A 107 -32.97 -20.47 -8.97
N ASP A 108 -31.71 -20.57 -9.38
CA ASP A 108 -31.00 -19.50 -10.06
C ASP A 108 -31.53 -19.31 -11.49
N LEU A 109 -31.81 -20.40 -12.22
CA LEU A 109 -32.49 -20.34 -13.51
C LEU A 109 -33.90 -19.75 -13.39
N LYS A 110 -34.67 -20.11 -12.36
CA LYS A 110 -36.01 -19.55 -12.13
C LYS A 110 -35.95 -18.05 -11.87
N ALA A 111 -34.98 -17.60 -11.07
CA ALA A 111 -34.76 -16.18 -10.81
C ALA A 111 -34.33 -15.44 -12.08
N HIS A 112 -33.53 -16.06 -12.95
CA HIS A 112 -33.14 -15.50 -14.24
C HIS A 112 -34.34 -15.31 -15.18
N ILE A 113 -35.15 -16.35 -15.38
CA ILE A 113 -36.36 -16.29 -16.22
C ILE A 113 -37.36 -15.25 -15.68
N ALA A 114 -37.55 -15.17 -14.36
CA ALA A 114 -38.42 -14.18 -13.74
C ALA A 114 -37.92 -12.74 -13.97
N LYS A 115 -36.60 -12.53 -13.97
CA LYS A 115 -35.98 -11.24 -14.27
C LYS A 115 -36.16 -10.86 -15.75
N GLU A 116 -36.07 -11.81 -16.67
CA GLU A 116 -36.31 -11.58 -18.10
C GLU A 116 -37.80 -11.37 -18.44
N ALA A 117 -38.70 -12.04 -17.72
CA ALA A 117 -40.14 -11.92 -17.90
C ALA A 117 -40.74 -10.64 -17.26
N ALA A 118 -39.98 -9.95 -16.42
CA ALA A 118 -40.39 -8.66 -15.86
C ALA A 118 -40.39 -7.59 -16.97
N PRO A 119 -41.41 -6.74 -17.06
CA PRO A 119 -41.44 -5.68 -18.07
C PRO A 119 -40.25 -4.74 -17.89
N ALA A 120 -39.54 -4.43 -18.98
CA ALA A 120 -38.49 -3.44 -18.98
C ALA A 120 -39.10 -2.08 -18.60
N HIS A 121 -38.88 -1.64 -17.36
CA HIS A 121 -39.22 -0.28 -16.96
C HIS A 121 -38.25 0.69 -17.65
N HIS A 122 -38.65 1.18 -18.83
CA HIS A 122 -38.22 2.46 -19.39
C HIS A 122 -38.99 3.61 -18.75
#